data_AF-A0A6P7KIY6-F1
#
_entry.id   AF-A0A6P7KIY6-F1
#
_cell.length_a   1.000
_cell.length_b   1.000
_cell.length_c   1.000
_cell.angle_alpha   90.00
_cell.angle_beta   90.00
_cell.angle_gamma   90.00
#
_symmetry.space_group_name_H-M   'P 1'
#
loop_
_entity.id
_entity.type
_entity.pdbx_description
1 polymer ?
#
loop_
_entity_poly.entity_id
_entity_poly.type
_entity_poly.pdbx_seq_one_letter_code
_entity_poly.pdbx_strand_id
1 'polypeptide(L)'
;MGSDRHSNSVGLFLTCILLAVVLPAFTLDSLLCHYCPLQPKGKSCPNITSQCLPNQHCSSSRGRYGSLHVLSAQGCVDAELCGSREIASYRGVKYNVTHTCCCKDKCNSKPKSDTDLKTLLRLITALTEDGQITAVLREDSWDSCANYTRTAA
;
A
#
# COMPACT_ATOMS: atom_id res chain seq x y z
N MET A 1 -30.01 12.78 -56.88
CA MET A 1 -28.79 12.37 -56.16
C MET A 1 -28.69 13.20 -54.90
N GLY A 2 -29.11 12.66 -53.75
CA GLY A 2 -29.20 13.44 -52.51
C GLY A 2 -29.84 12.64 -51.39
N SER A 3 -29.25 11.51 -51.00
CA SER A 3 -29.69 10.77 -49.82
C SER A 3 -28.57 10.05 -49.08
N ASP A 4 -27.31 10.42 -49.29
CA ASP A 4 -26.17 9.70 -48.67
C ASP A 4 -25.39 10.53 -47.64
N ARG A 5 -25.69 11.81 -47.46
CA ARG A 5 -24.97 12.65 -46.46
C ARG A 5 -25.56 12.60 -45.06
N HIS A 6 -26.83 12.21 -44.93
CA HIS A 6 -27.53 12.21 -43.64
C HIS A 6 -27.19 10.95 -42.81
N SER A 7 -27.15 9.78 -43.45
CA SER A 7 -26.89 8.47 -42.79
C SER A 7 -25.53 8.40 -42.09
N ASN A 8 -24.50 8.96 -42.70
CA ASN A 8 -23.12 8.93 -42.21
C ASN A 8 -22.92 9.83 -40.98
N SER A 9 -23.73 10.90 -40.90
CA SER A 9 -23.71 11.88 -39.83
C SER A 9 -24.34 11.31 -38.56
N VAL A 10 -25.53 10.70 -38.68
CA VAL A 10 -26.21 10.05 -37.53
C VAL A 10 -25.43 8.87 -36.98
N GLY A 11 -24.75 8.10 -37.83
CA GLY A 11 -23.87 7.02 -37.41
C GLY A 11 -22.66 7.49 -36.59
N LEU A 12 -22.03 8.61 -37.00
CA LEU A 12 -20.93 9.26 -36.26
C LEU A 12 -21.38 9.85 -34.92
N PHE A 13 -22.59 10.43 -34.85
CA PHE A 13 -23.13 10.92 -33.58
C PHE A 13 -23.45 9.78 -32.62
N LEU A 14 -24.04 8.68 -33.10
CA LEU A 14 -24.34 7.51 -32.28
C LEU A 14 -23.08 6.82 -31.75
N THR A 15 -22.02 6.69 -32.58
CA THR A 15 -20.73 6.16 -32.12
C THR A 15 -20.05 7.08 -31.12
N CYS A 16 -20.06 8.40 -31.34
CA CYS A 16 -19.53 9.37 -30.37
C CYS A 16 -20.27 9.32 -29.03
N ILE A 17 -21.60 9.19 -29.03
CA ILE A 17 -22.40 9.04 -27.82
C ILE A 17 -22.09 7.72 -27.12
N LEU A 18 -21.98 6.60 -27.85
CA LEU A 18 -21.58 5.31 -27.28
C LEU A 18 -20.20 5.35 -26.64
N LEU A 19 -19.20 5.95 -27.31
CA LEU A 19 -17.87 6.16 -26.72
C LEU A 19 -17.98 7.04 -25.46
N ALA A 20 -18.68 8.17 -25.52
CA ALA A 20 -18.82 9.08 -24.39
C ALA A 20 -19.60 8.51 -23.19
N VAL A 21 -20.46 7.50 -23.39
CA VAL A 21 -21.21 6.80 -22.33
C VAL A 21 -20.45 5.60 -21.76
N VAL A 22 -19.57 4.96 -22.55
CA VAL A 22 -18.75 3.82 -22.09
C VAL A 22 -17.46 4.29 -21.39
N LEU A 23 -16.92 5.45 -21.77
CA LEU A 23 -15.69 6.02 -21.21
C LEU A 23 -15.75 6.59 -19.77
N PRO A 24 -16.86 7.11 -19.21
CA PRO A 24 -16.86 7.71 -17.89
C PRO A 24 -16.92 6.68 -16.74
N ALA A 25 -17.00 5.38 -17.02
CA ALA A 25 -17.04 4.34 -16.00
C ALA A 25 -15.67 4.01 -15.36
N PHE A 26 -14.57 4.63 -15.82
CA PHE A 26 -13.21 4.28 -15.40
C PHE A 26 -12.47 5.35 -14.58
N THR A 27 -13.14 6.38 -14.09
CA THR A 27 -12.53 7.25 -13.06
C THR A 27 -12.74 6.62 -11.68
N LEU A 28 -12.24 5.40 -11.49
CA LEU A 28 -12.15 4.85 -10.14
C LEU A 28 -10.97 5.57 -9.47
N ASP A 29 -11.25 6.25 -8.35
CA ASP A 29 -10.22 6.91 -7.55
C ASP A 29 -9.12 5.90 -7.24
N SER A 30 -7.96 6.12 -7.84
CA SER A 30 -6.86 5.18 -7.75
C SER A 30 -6.05 5.46 -6.50
N LEU A 31 -6.01 4.51 -5.58
CA LEU A 31 -5.25 4.63 -4.35
C LEU A 31 -3.74 4.77 -4.66
N LEU A 32 -3.09 5.79 -4.09
CA LEU A 32 -1.68 6.04 -4.29
C LEU A 32 -0.88 5.60 -3.05
N CYS A 33 0.05 4.66 -3.19
CA CYS A 33 0.81 4.12 -2.06
C CYS A 33 2.31 4.40 -2.18
N HIS A 34 3.03 4.45 -1.05
CA HIS A 34 4.49 4.41 -1.09
C HIS A 34 4.97 3.09 -1.69
N TYR A 35 5.97 3.16 -2.58
CA TYR A 35 6.56 1.98 -3.20
C TYR A 35 8.00 1.79 -2.74
N CYS A 36 8.29 0.57 -2.31
CA CYS A 36 9.63 0.11 -1.99
C CYS A 36 9.72 -1.39 -2.30
N PRO A 37 10.62 -1.80 -3.21
CA PRO A 37 10.76 -3.21 -3.55
C PRO A 37 11.23 -4.02 -2.33
N LEU A 38 10.97 -5.33 -2.34
CA LEU A 38 11.44 -6.23 -1.29
C LEU A 38 12.96 -6.17 -1.19
N GLN A 39 13.45 -5.73 -0.03
CA GLN A 39 14.87 -5.51 0.20
C GLN A 39 15.24 -5.69 1.68
N PRO A 40 16.54 -5.78 2.04
CA PRO A 40 16.96 -5.88 3.43
C PRO A 40 16.41 -4.75 4.29
N LYS A 41 15.92 -5.11 5.48
CA LYS A 41 15.43 -4.16 6.47
C LYS A 41 16.47 -3.06 6.72
N GLY A 42 16.01 -1.82 6.82
CA GLY A 42 16.87 -0.66 7.09
C GLY A 42 17.57 -0.07 5.87
N LYS A 43 17.46 -0.69 4.68
CA LYS A 43 17.86 -0.04 3.43
C LYS A 43 16.91 1.12 3.12
N SER A 44 17.47 2.23 2.67
CA SER A 44 16.69 3.40 2.29
C SER A 44 15.80 3.10 1.09
N CYS A 45 14.49 3.29 1.23
CA CYS A 45 13.58 3.32 0.09
C CYS A 45 13.55 4.72 -0.54
N PRO A 46 13.54 4.80 -1.88
CA PRO A 46 13.29 6.05 -2.58
C PRO A 46 11.90 6.61 -2.22
N ASN A 47 11.74 7.94 -2.29
CA ASN A 47 10.45 8.57 -2.06
C ASN A 47 9.60 8.56 -3.33
N ILE A 48 9.14 7.36 -3.70
CA ILE A 48 8.31 7.13 -4.89
C ILE A 48 6.99 6.47 -4.49
N THR A 49 6.01 6.62 -5.36
CA THR A 49 4.66 6.10 -5.15
C THR A 49 4.18 5.30 -6.35
N SER A 50 3.30 4.32 -6.10
CA SER A 50 2.63 3.50 -7.10
C SER A 50 1.12 3.67 -7.00
N GLN A 51 0.46 3.68 -8.14
CA GLN A 51 -1.00 3.67 -8.26
C GLN A 51 -1.49 2.21 -8.13
N CYS A 52 -2.50 1.97 -7.30
CA CYS A 52 -3.05 0.63 -7.07
C CYS A 52 -4.21 0.32 -8.01
N LEU A 53 -4.40 -0.99 -8.26
CA LEU A 53 -5.61 -1.49 -8.89
C LEU A 53 -6.82 -1.35 -7.94
N PRO A 54 -8.06 -1.36 -8.46
CA PRO A 54 -9.30 -1.24 -7.68
C PRO A 54 -9.42 -2.18 -6.48
N ASN A 55 -8.88 -3.40 -6.58
CA ASN A 55 -8.96 -4.46 -5.57
C ASN A 55 -7.71 -4.54 -4.67
N GLN A 56 -6.85 -3.52 -4.72
CA GLN A 56 -5.58 -3.49 -4.00
C GLN A 56 -5.57 -2.40 -2.93
N HIS A 57 -4.82 -2.67 -1.86
CA HIS A 57 -4.63 -1.73 -0.76
C HIS A 57 -3.14 -1.40 -0.58
N CYS A 58 -2.86 -0.27 0.07
CA CYS A 58 -1.49 0.04 0.48
C CYS A 58 -1.03 -0.95 1.54
N SER A 59 0.17 -1.51 1.40
CA SER A 59 0.78 -2.44 2.34
C SER A 59 2.17 -1.99 2.78
N SER A 60 2.46 -2.27 4.04
CA SER A 60 3.80 -2.28 4.62
C SER A 60 4.13 -3.73 4.98
N SER A 61 5.03 -4.34 4.21
CA SER A 61 5.32 -5.78 4.28
C SER A 61 6.61 -6.05 5.07
N ARG A 62 6.61 -7.15 5.84
CA ARG A 62 7.75 -7.61 6.64
C ARG A 62 8.08 -9.06 6.29
N GLY A 63 9.27 -9.29 5.76
CA GLY A 63 9.78 -10.62 5.43
C GLY A 63 10.64 -11.18 6.56
N ARG A 64 10.33 -12.42 6.97
CA ARG A 64 11.02 -13.13 8.04
C ARG A 64 11.71 -14.40 7.54
N TYR A 65 12.89 -14.65 8.09
CA TYR A 65 13.57 -15.95 8.03
C TYR A 65 13.52 -16.56 9.43
N GLY A 66 12.74 -17.62 9.62
CA GLY A 66 12.37 -18.09 10.95
C GLY A 66 11.66 -16.97 11.74
N SER A 67 12.16 -16.66 12.94
CA SER A 67 11.63 -15.58 13.79
C SER A 67 12.21 -14.20 13.46
N LEU A 68 13.24 -14.09 12.64
CA LEU A 68 13.97 -12.85 12.41
C LEU A 68 13.36 -12.03 11.27
N HIS A 69 13.01 -10.76 11.54
CA HIS A 69 12.59 -9.80 10.50
C HIS A 69 13.82 -9.23 9.80
N VAL A 70 13.99 -9.60 8.52
CA VAL A 70 15.21 -9.29 7.74
C VAL A 70 14.94 -8.58 6.42
N LEU A 71 13.70 -8.62 5.90
CA LEU A 71 13.31 -7.91 4.68
C LEU A 71 12.11 -6.98 4.92
N SER A 72 12.01 -5.89 4.17
CA SER A 72 10.84 -5.01 4.17
C SER A 72 10.47 -4.61 2.74
N ALA A 73 9.18 -4.32 2.52
CA ALA A 73 8.65 -3.79 1.26
C ALA A 73 7.48 -2.85 1.53
N GLN A 74 7.15 -2.01 0.55
CA GLN A 74 5.97 -1.15 0.55
C GLN A 74 5.37 -1.17 -0.86
N GLY A 75 4.04 -1.17 -0.97
CA GLY A 75 3.39 -1.08 -2.28
C GLY A 75 1.92 -1.42 -2.20
N CYS A 76 1.34 -1.69 -3.37
CA CYS A 76 0.00 -2.22 -3.51
C CYS A 76 0.03 -3.75 -3.38
N VAL A 77 -0.94 -4.31 -2.66
CA VAL A 77 -1.17 -5.77 -2.59
C VAL A 77 -2.66 -6.05 -2.69
N ASP A 78 -3.02 -7.23 -3.16
CA ASP A 78 -4.42 -7.65 -3.21
C ASP A 78 -5.04 -7.66 -1.81
N ALA A 79 -6.29 -7.22 -1.71
CA ALA A 79 -6.98 -7.07 -0.42
C ALA A 79 -7.01 -8.38 0.41
N GLU A 80 -7.00 -9.53 -0.24
CA GLU A 80 -6.94 -10.87 0.39
C GLU A 80 -5.60 -11.18 1.07
N LEU A 81 -4.51 -10.52 0.66
CA LEU A 81 -3.21 -10.67 1.30
C LEU A 81 -3.09 -9.86 2.59
N CYS A 82 -4.02 -8.92 2.84
CA CYS A 82 -3.98 -8.06 4.01
C CYS A 82 -4.18 -8.86 5.31
N GLY A 83 -3.24 -8.71 6.25
CA GLY A 83 -3.23 -9.46 7.51
C GLY A 83 -2.83 -10.94 7.36
N SER A 84 -2.57 -11.39 6.13
CA SER A 84 -2.15 -12.76 5.84
C SER A 84 -0.64 -12.87 5.63
N ARG A 85 -0.20 -14.08 5.26
CA ARG A 85 1.20 -14.44 5.06
C ARG A 85 1.37 -15.16 3.74
N GLU A 86 2.45 -14.85 3.05
CA GLU A 86 2.84 -15.56 1.83
C GLU A 86 4.33 -15.91 1.83
N ILE A 87 4.73 -16.80 0.93
CA ILE A 87 6.13 -17.14 0.71
C ILE A 87 6.65 -16.36 -0.49
N ALA A 88 7.59 -15.44 -0.24
CA ALA A 88 8.30 -14.72 -1.28
C ALA A 88 9.74 -15.18 -1.39
N SER A 89 10.28 -15.22 -2.62
CA SER A 89 11.69 -15.50 -2.87
C SER A 89 12.49 -14.20 -2.99
N TYR A 90 13.57 -14.07 -2.25
CA TYR A 90 14.53 -12.98 -2.38
C TYR A 90 15.93 -13.55 -2.53
N ARG A 91 16.58 -13.26 -3.67
CA ARG A 91 17.91 -13.81 -4.03
C ARG A 91 18.01 -15.33 -3.88
N GLY A 92 16.95 -16.05 -4.28
CA GLY A 92 16.89 -17.52 -4.22
C GLY A 92 16.50 -18.12 -2.87
N VAL A 93 16.35 -17.30 -1.82
CA VAL A 93 15.95 -17.75 -0.48
C VAL A 93 14.47 -17.44 -0.25
N LYS A 94 13.73 -18.38 0.36
CA LYS A 94 12.31 -18.22 0.69
C LYS A 94 12.14 -17.54 2.05
N TYR A 95 11.25 -16.56 2.11
CA TYR A 95 10.90 -15.81 3.32
C TYR A 95 9.39 -15.82 3.54
N ASN A 96 8.99 -15.83 4.80
CA ASN A 96 7.58 -15.64 5.19
C ASN A 96 7.31 -14.13 5.27
N VAL A 97 6.47 -13.62 4.36
CA VAL A 97 6.13 -12.20 4.26
C VAL A 97 4.74 -11.97 4.82
N THR A 98 4.65 -11.12 5.84
CA THR A 98 3.38 -10.61 6.38
C THR A 98 3.05 -9.25 5.77
N HIS A 99 1.78 -9.00 5.49
CA HIS A 99 1.29 -7.73 4.93
C HIS A 99 0.40 -7.00 5.93
N THR A 100 0.74 -5.75 6.24
CA THR A 100 -0.16 -4.89 7.02
C THR A 100 -0.66 -3.76 6.16
N CYS A 101 -1.99 -3.69 6.00
CA CYS A 101 -2.63 -2.83 5.02
C CYS A 101 -3.33 -1.62 5.62
N CYS A 102 -3.54 -0.62 4.77
CA CYS A 102 -4.34 0.56 5.03
C CYS A 102 -4.92 1.11 3.71
N CYS A 103 -5.94 1.96 3.80
CA CYS A 103 -6.81 2.30 2.67
C CYS A 103 -6.85 3.81 2.32
N LYS A 104 -5.89 4.59 2.82
CA LYS A 104 -5.73 6.02 2.49
C LYS A 104 -4.49 6.23 1.65
N ASP A 105 -4.46 7.29 0.84
CA ASP A 105 -3.27 7.62 0.07
C ASP A 105 -2.04 7.73 0.97
N LYS A 106 -0.97 7.03 0.56
CA LYS A 106 0.37 7.05 1.16
C LYS A 106 0.37 6.66 2.64
N CYS A 107 -0.66 5.94 3.10
CA CYS A 107 -0.78 5.51 4.50
C CYS A 107 0.26 4.47 4.90
N ASN A 108 0.83 3.72 3.94
CA ASN A 108 1.83 2.69 4.19
C ASN A 108 3.22 3.28 4.42
N SER A 109 3.33 4.18 5.39
CA SER A 109 4.59 4.79 5.80
C SER A 109 5.65 3.73 6.16
N LYS A 110 6.92 4.13 6.09
CA LYS A 110 8.05 3.24 6.36
C LYS A 110 7.87 2.59 7.73
N PRO A 111 8.05 1.26 7.86
CA PRO A 111 8.14 0.65 9.18
C PRO A 111 9.18 1.43 9.99
N LYS A 112 8.82 1.90 11.18
CA LYS A 112 9.77 2.57 12.09
C LYS A 112 11.01 1.68 12.17
N SER A 113 12.17 2.23 11.83
CA SER A 113 13.43 1.49 12.00
C SER A 113 13.59 1.17 13.48
N ASP A 114 14.40 0.16 13.82
CA ASP A 114 14.74 -0.15 15.22
C ASP A 114 15.61 0.96 15.87
N THR A 115 15.49 2.21 15.40
CA THR A 115 15.84 3.37 16.21
C THR A 115 15.17 3.30 17.56
N ASP A 116 14.02 2.64 17.68
CA ASP A 116 13.39 2.39 18.98
C ASP A 116 14.25 1.54 19.92
N LEU A 117 14.98 0.52 19.44
CA LEU A 117 15.88 -0.26 20.30
C LEU A 117 17.12 0.56 20.68
N LYS A 118 17.68 1.34 19.75
CA LYS A 118 18.86 2.19 20.04
C LYS A 118 18.48 3.34 20.98
N THR A 119 17.29 3.90 20.81
CA THR A 119 16.70 4.91 21.69
C THR A 119 16.32 4.29 23.03
N LEU A 120 15.72 3.09 23.08
CA LEU A 120 15.49 2.33 24.31
C LEU A 120 16.80 2.06 25.03
N LEU A 121 17.85 1.61 24.34
CA LEU A 121 19.15 1.36 24.94
C LEU A 121 19.71 2.66 25.53
N ARG A 122 19.60 3.77 24.79
CA ARG A 122 20.03 5.11 25.22
C ARG A 122 19.19 5.65 26.38
N LEU A 123 17.88 5.35 26.41
CA LEU A 123 16.96 5.69 27.49
C LEU A 123 17.22 4.82 28.72
N ILE A 124 17.52 3.53 28.58
CA ILE A 124 17.91 2.65 29.69
C ILE A 124 19.20 3.17 30.32
N THR A 125 20.18 3.60 29.52
CA THR A 125 21.40 4.27 30.01
C THR A 125 21.12 5.64 30.67
N ALA A 126 20.01 6.32 30.33
CA ALA A 126 19.62 7.58 30.96
C ALA A 126 18.75 7.38 32.22
N LEU A 127 17.91 6.33 32.25
CA LEU A 127 17.06 5.94 33.38
C LEU A 127 17.87 5.34 34.54
N THR A 128 19.11 4.91 34.28
CA THR A 128 20.08 4.61 35.34
C THR A 128 20.54 5.87 36.10
N GLU A 129 20.19 7.07 35.65
CA GLU A 129 20.51 8.34 36.34
C GLU A 129 19.30 9.11 36.88
N ASP A 130 18.09 9.05 36.29
CA ASP A 130 16.89 9.59 36.93
C ASP A 130 15.60 8.95 36.41
N GLY A 131 14.71 8.58 37.33
CA GLY A 131 13.48 7.83 37.07
C GLY A 131 12.33 8.72 36.59
N GLN A 132 11.68 8.31 35.50
CA GLN A 132 10.21 8.22 35.31
C GLN A 132 9.88 8.34 33.81
N ILE A 133 9.37 7.27 33.19
CA ILE A 133 8.70 7.40 31.88
C ILE A 133 7.48 6.48 31.84
N THR A 134 6.32 7.05 32.09
CA THR A 134 5.07 6.61 31.48
C THR A 134 4.92 7.32 30.15
N ALA A 135 4.74 6.54 29.08
CA ALA A 135 4.19 6.89 27.75
C ALA A 135 5.14 6.73 26.55
N VAL A 136 5.54 5.50 26.17
CA VAL A 136 6.03 5.26 24.79
C VAL A 136 5.68 3.86 24.28
N LEU A 137 4.43 3.41 24.43
CA LEU A 137 3.90 2.30 23.63
C LEU A 137 2.47 2.64 23.19
N ARG A 138 2.31 3.76 22.49
CA ARG A 138 1.16 3.89 21.61
C ARG A 138 1.53 3.17 20.32
N GLU A 139 1.09 1.93 20.22
CA GLU A 139 0.94 1.26 18.94
C GLU A 139 -0.05 2.11 18.15
N ASP A 140 0.45 2.85 17.16
CA ASP A 140 -0.40 3.67 16.31
C ASP A 140 -1.42 2.72 15.68
N SER A 141 -2.68 2.88 16.08
CA SER A 141 -3.83 2.12 15.59
C SER A 141 -3.78 2.15 14.07
N TRP A 142 -3.32 1.06 13.44
CA TRP A 142 -3.29 0.96 12.00
C TRP A 142 -4.72 1.18 11.51
N ASP A 143 -4.92 2.17 10.62
CA ASP A 143 -6.21 2.46 10.02
C ASP A 143 -6.66 1.23 9.20
N SER A 144 -7.35 0.31 9.87
CA SER A 144 -7.84 -0.93 9.29
C SER A 144 -8.87 -0.60 8.21
N CYS A 145 -8.77 -1.30 7.07
CA CYS A 145 -9.64 -1.13 5.90
C CYS A 145 -11.11 -1.54 6.12
N ALA A 146 -11.54 -1.86 7.35
CA ALA A 146 -12.86 -2.37 7.69
C ALA A 146 -14.02 -1.45 7.27
N ASN A 147 -13.77 -0.14 7.11
CA ASN A 147 -14.78 0.84 6.72
C ASN A 147 -14.81 1.15 5.20
N TYR A 148 -13.87 0.64 4.41
CA TYR A 148 -13.74 0.97 2.98
C TYR A 148 -14.52 0.04 2.04
N THR A 149 -15.17 -1.00 2.57
CA THR A 149 -16.02 -1.95 1.81
C THR A 149 -17.34 -1.36 1.30
N ARG A 150 -17.58 -0.04 1.41
CA ARG A 150 -18.92 0.55 1.20
C ARG A 150 -19.12 1.42 -0.04
N THR A 151 -18.13 1.54 -0.93
CA THR A 151 -18.25 2.44 -2.10
C THR A 151 -18.11 1.75 -3.45
N ALA A 152 -18.24 0.43 -3.49
CA ALA A 152 -18.39 -0.33 -4.73
C ALA A 152 -19.86 -0.80 -4.85
N ALA A 153 -20.74 0.10 -5.26
CA ALA A 153 -22.09 -0.21 -5.73
C ALA A 153 -22.48 0.77 -6.84
#